data_AF-A0A7Y5NH52-F1
#
_entry.id   AF-A0A7Y5NH52-F1
#
_cell.length_a   1.000
_cell.length_b   1.000
_cell.length_c   1.000
_cell.angle_alpha   90.00
_cell.angle_beta   90.00
_cell.angle_gamma   90.00
#
_symmetry.space_group_name_H-M   'P 1'
#
loop_
_entity.id
_entity.type
_entity.pdbx_description
1 polymer ?
#
loop_
_entity_poly.entity_id
_entity_poly.type
_entity_poly.pdbx_seq_one_letter_code
_entity_poly.pdbx_strand_id
1 'polypeptide(L)'
;MIEVIRSGPLTTVQDLGRPGLAHLGVGRSGAADRTSLRLANRLVGNRESRAALETTFGGLTVRFTAGATVAVTGAPLALRVDGR
;
A
#
# COMPACT_ATOMS: atom_id res chain seq x y z
N MET A 1 -13.54 8.23 0.38
CA MET A 1 -13.19 7.32 1.49
C MET A 1 -12.98 5.91 0.94
N ILE A 2 -12.07 5.13 1.51
CA ILE A 2 -11.80 3.74 1.11
C ILE A 2 -12.40 2.82 2.18
N GLU A 3 -13.35 1.97 1.80
CA GLU A 3 -13.95 0.95 2.66
C GLU A 3 -13.24 -0.40 2.41
N VAL A 4 -12.77 -1.05 3.47
CA VAL A 4 -12.14 -2.38 3.37
C VAL A 4 -13.22 -3.44 3.51
N ILE A 5 -13.46 -4.20 2.44
CA ILE A 5 -14.43 -5.30 2.42
C ILE A 5 -13.79 -6.61 2.88
N ARG A 6 -12.54 -6.86 2.44
CA ARG A 6 -11.71 -8.00 2.87
C ARG A 6 -10.25 -7.60 2.89
N SER A 7 -9.51 -7.97 3.93
CA SER A 7 -8.09 -7.61 4.09
C SER A 7 -7.11 -8.53 3.36
N GLY A 8 -7.53 -9.74 2.96
CA GLY A 8 -6.58 -10.81 2.64
C GLY A 8 -5.82 -11.31 3.87
N PRO A 9 -4.77 -12.13 3.70
CA PRO A 9 -4.00 -12.71 4.81
C PRO A 9 -3.32 -11.68 5.71
N LEU A 10 -2.71 -10.65 5.12
CA LEU A 10 -2.13 -9.53 5.84
C LEU A 10 -2.15 -8.30 4.95
N THR A 11 -2.80 -7.24 5.40
CA THR A 11 -2.73 -5.92 4.77
C THR A 11 -2.45 -4.87 5.84
N THR A 12 -1.45 -4.03 5.60
CA THR A 12 -1.04 -2.96 6.52
C THR A 12 -0.90 -1.64 5.78
N VAL A 13 -1.02 -0.52 6.51
CA VAL A 13 -0.67 0.79 5.97
C VAL A 13 0.83 0.98 6.14
N GLN A 14 1.55 1.20 5.05
CA GLN A 14 3.00 1.37 5.04
C GLN A 14 3.44 2.64 4.32
N ASP A 15 4.47 3.28 4.85
CA ASP A 15 5.18 4.42 4.25
C ASP A 15 6.69 4.12 4.19
N LEU A 16 7.55 5.15 4.19
CA LEU A 16 9.01 4.97 4.20
C LEU A 16 9.59 4.64 5.60
N GLY A 17 8.73 4.55 6.61
CA GLY A 17 9.06 4.21 7.97
C GLY A 17 9.44 5.40 8.84
N ARG A 18 10.03 5.08 10.00
CA ARG A 18 10.44 5.99 11.07
C ARG A 18 11.93 5.81 11.41
N PRO A 19 12.84 6.21 10.51
CA PRO A 19 14.29 6.10 10.78
C PRO A 19 14.72 7.01 11.95
N GLY A 20 15.85 6.71 12.56
CA GLY A 20 16.47 7.54 13.61
C GLY A 20 16.02 7.23 15.05
N LEU A 21 14.99 6.40 15.23
CA LEU A 21 14.42 6.09 16.55
C LEU A 21 14.98 4.81 17.20
N ALA A 22 16.04 4.22 16.62
CA ALA A 22 16.64 2.98 17.14
C ALA A 22 17.20 3.15 18.56
N HIS A 23 17.67 4.36 18.92
CA HIS A 23 18.13 4.69 20.27
C HIS A 23 17.01 4.61 21.34
N LEU A 24 15.74 4.57 20.92
CA LEU A 24 14.57 4.37 21.77
C LEU A 24 14.01 2.94 21.67
N GLY A 25 14.70 2.02 20.97
CA GLY A 25 14.21 0.66 20.73
C GLY A 25 13.10 0.57 19.67
N VAL A 26 12.85 1.64 18.90
CA VAL A 26 11.80 1.65 17.87
C VAL A 26 12.39 1.28 16.51
N GLY A 27 11.89 0.19 15.92
CA GLY A 27 12.30 -0.28 14.60
C GLY A 27 11.93 0.68 13.47
N ARG A 28 12.70 0.64 12.37
CA ARG A 28 12.51 1.54 11.22
C ARG A 28 11.15 1.38 10.54
N SER A 29 10.56 0.18 10.50
CA SER A 29 9.28 -0.09 9.84
C SER A 29 9.27 0.37 8.35
N GLY A 30 8.09 0.71 7.84
CA GLY A 30 7.83 1.07 6.45
C GLY A 30 7.66 -0.16 5.56
N ALA A 31 7.34 0.10 4.29
CA ALA A 31 7.11 -0.94 3.30
C ALA A 31 8.30 -1.90 3.19
N ALA A 32 7.99 -3.19 3.08
CA ALA A 32 8.97 -4.24 2.84
C ALA A 32 9.66 -4.03 1.48
N ASP A 33 8.89 -3.70 0.44
CA ASP A 33 9.41 -3.27 -0.87
C ASP A 33 9.20 -1.76 -1.07
N ARG A 34 10.24 -0.99 -0.73
CA ARG A 34 10.24 0.47 -0.87
C ARG A 34 10.24 0.94 -2.32
N THR A 35 10.75 0.14 -3.26
CA THR A 35 10.80 0.52 -4.68
C THR A 35 9.38 0.48 -5.26
N SER A 36 8.63 -0.59 -4.97
CA SER A 36 7.22 -0.70 -5.36
C SER A 36 6.36 0.39 -4.73
N LEU A 37 6.51 0.67 -3.42
CA LEU A 37 5.80 1.77 -2.76
C LEU A 37 6.04 3.12 -3.46
N ARG A 38 7.30 3.45 -3.77
CA ARG A 38 7.66 4.71 -4.44
C ARG A 38 7.07 4.77 -5.86
N LEU A 39 7.14 3.67 -6.61
CA LEU A 39 6.57 3.58 -7.95
C LEU A 39 5.05 3.79 -7.91
N ALA A 40 4.32 3.11 -7.03
CA ALA A 40 2.87 3.26 -6.90
C ALA A 40 2.47 4.71 -6.62
N ASN A 41 3.18 5.37 -5.68
CA ASN A 41 2.93 6.78 -5.38
C ASN A 41 3.22 7.70 -6.58
N ARG A 42 4.34 7.49 -7.29
CA ARG A 42 4.67 8.27 -8.49
C ARG A 42 3.62 8.14 -9.59
N LEU A 43 3.11 6.93 -9.81
CA LEU A 43 2.12 6.65 -10.86
C LEU A 43 0.80 7.40 -10.65
N VAL A 44 0.44 7.71 -9.40
CA VAL A 44 -0.77 8.48 -9.06
C VAL A 44 -0.47 9.95 -8.72
N GLY A 45 0.76 10.42 -8.94
CA GLY A 45 1.16 11.83 -8.71
C GLY A 45 1.42 12.20 -7.25
N ASN A 46 1.50 11.22 -6.35
CA ASN A 46 1.81 11.45 -4.94
C ASN A 46 3.31 11.68 -4.72
N ARG A 47 3.66 12.31 -3.59
CA ARG A 47 5.02 12.25 -3.05
C ARG A 47 5.36 10.79 -2.75
N GLU A 48 6.56 10.36 -3.11
CA GLU A 48 7.07 9.00 -2.91
C GLU A 48 6.98 8.47 -1.46
N SER A 49 6.91 9.36 -0.48
CA SER A 49 6.81 9.02 0.94
C SER A 49 5.40 8.84 1.47
N ARG A 50 4.36 9.02 0.65
CA ARG A 50 2.97 8.85 1.09
C ARG A 50 2.68 7.40 1.43
N ALA A 51 1.87 7.21 2.47
CA ALA A 51 1.45 5.90 2.89
C ALA A 51 0.56 5.24 1.83
N ALA A 52 0.72 3.93 1.67
CA ALA A 52 -0.11 3.08 0.82
C ALA A 52 -0.47 1.77 1.56
N LEU A 53 -1.34 0.97 0.98
CA LEU A 53 -1.65 -0.37 1.49
C LEU A 53 -0.60 -1.35 0.97
N GLU A 54 0.09 -2.04 1.88
CA GLU A 54 0.94 -3.19 1.58
C GLU A 54 0.15 -4.47 1.87
N THR A 55 0.03 -5.35 0.88
CA THR A 55 -0.76 -6.58 0.96
C THR A 55 0.12 -7.81 0.68
N THR A 56 0.00 -8.82 1.53
CA THR A 56 0.75 -10.07 1.45
C THR A 56 -0.16 -11.19 0.96
N PHE A 57 0.27 -11.90 -0.09
CA PHE A 57 -0.49 -12.96 -0.76
C PHE A 57 -1.84 -12.53 -1.38
N GLY A 58 -2.06 -11.23 -1.57
CA GLY A 58 -3.25 -10.68 -2.23
C GLY A 58 -4.55 -10.88 -1.43
N GLY A 59 -5.68 -10.92 -2.13
CA GLY A 59 -7.01 -11.11 -1.51
C GLY A 59 -7.65 -9.86 -0.91
N LEU A 60 -6.95 -8.72 -0.93
CA LEU A 60 -7.51 -7.42 -0.56
C LEU A 60 -8.69 -7.05 -1.49
N THR A 61 -9.83 -6.70 -0.90
CA THR A 61 -11.00 -6.16 -1.60
C THR A 61 -11.40 -4.84 -0.94
N VAL A 62 -11.43 -3.75 -1.71
CA VAL A 62 -11.81 -2.43 -1.21
C VAL A 62 -12.90 -1.81 -2.09
N ARG A 63 -13.72 -0.94 -1.50
CA ARG A 63 -14.71 -0.13 -2.21
C ARG A 63 -14.34 1.35 -2.08
N PHE A 64 -14.33 2.06 -3.20
CA PHE A 64 -14.17 3.51 -3.22
C PHE A 64 -15.54 4.18 -3.24
N THR A 65 -15.74 5.15 -2.34
CA THR A 65 -17.01 5.91 -2.21
C THR A 65 -17.05 7.17 -3.09
N ALA A 66 -15.98 7.45 -3.83
CA ALA A 66 -15.83 8.54 -4.77
C ALA A 66 -14.81 8.13 -5.85
N GLY A 67 -14.75 8.88 -6.95
CA GLY A 67 -13.75 8.66 -8.00
C GLY A 67 -12.32 8.68 -7.44
N ALA A 68 -11.51 7.69 -7.83
CA ALA A 68 -10.14 7.54 -7.37
C ALA A 68 -9.22 7.05 -8.49
N THR A 69 -7.98 7.52 -8.49
CA THR A 69 -6.90 6.98 -9.32
C THR A 69 -6.05 6.05 -8.45
N VAL A 70 -5.88 4.81 -8.91
CA VAL A 70 -5.19 3.76 -8.15
C VAL A 70 -4.10 3.14 -9.02
N ALA A 71 -2.94 2.90 -8.43
CA ALA A 71 -1.88 2.10 -9.02
C ALA A 71 -1.59 0.91 -8.10
N VAL A 72 -1.33 -0.25 -8.71
CA VAL A 72 -0.92 -1.47 -8.01
C VAL A 72 0.40 -1.94 -8.59
N THR A 73 1.37 -2.21 -7.70
CA THR A 73 2.75 -2.55 -8.03
C THR A 73 3.24 -3.69 -7.14
N GLY A 74 4.44 -4.21 -7.39
CA GLY A 74 5.02 -5.30 -6.62
C GLY A 74 4.70 -6.65 -7.26
N ALA A 75 4.32 -7.64 -6.44
CA ALA A 75 4.06 -8.99 -6.90
C ALA A 75 2.93 -9.03 -7.96
N PRO A 76 3.13 -9.70 -9.12
CA PRO A 76 2.07 -9.90 -10.10
C PRO A 76 0.88 -10.65 -9.51
N LEU A 77 -0.33 -10.17 -9.77
CA LEU A 77 -1.57 -10.80 -9.34
C LEU A 77 -2.72 -10.47 -10.30
N ALA A 78 -3.77 -11.28 -10.25
CA ALA A 78 -5.01 -10.95 -10.95
C ALA A 78 -5.71 -9.80 -10.21
N LEU A 79 -5.73 -8.62 -10.82
CA LEU A 79 -6.47 -7.46 -10.34
C LEU A 79 -7.77 -7.34 -11.12
N ARG A 80 -8.87 -7.10 -10.40
CA ARG A 80 -10.17 -6.86 -11.03
C ARG A 80 -10.81 -5.59 -10.48
N VAL A 81 -11.47 -4.83 -11.34
CA VAL A 81 -12.32 -3.69 -10.99
C VAL A 81 -13.73 -4.02 -11.44
N ASP A 82 -14.68 -4.07 -10.50
CA ASP A 82 -16.06 -4.45 -10.77
C ASP A 82 -16.20 -5.77 -11.57
N GLY A 83 -15.30 -6.72 -11.26
CA GLY A 83 -15.27 -8.05 -11.87
C GLY A 83 -14.52 -8.16 -13.20
N ARG A 84 -13.99 -7.06 -13.73
CA ARG A 84 -13.21 -7.02 -14.97
C ARG A 84 -11.71 -6.95 -14.71
#